data_AF-A0A2E9CGM3-F1
#
_entry.id   AF-A0A2E9CGM3-F1
#
_cell.length_a   1.000
_cell.length_b   1.000
_cell.length_c   1.000
_cell.angle_alpha   90.00
_cell.angle_beta   90.00
_cell.angle_gamma   90.00
#
_symmetry.space_group_name_H-M   'P 1'
#
loop_
_entity.id
_entity.type
_entity.pdbx_description
1 polymer ?
#
loop_
_entity_poly.entity_id
_entity_poly.type
_entity_poly.pdbx_seq_one_letter_code
_entity_poly.pdbx_strand_id
1 'polypeptide(L)'
;MSVADFRAYWLERHAPILQSMPGLRAYSITFLDLEAGRLFPEGSSAPVDGFAKMAFANEDEMKTAYASEAGLAAARDLQNFAQSVHRVEIDETVLI
;
A
#
# COMPACT_ATOMS: atom_id res chain seq x y z
N MET A 1 -15.35 5.98 -5.89
CA MET A 1 -15.50 6.50 -4.51
C MET A 1 -14.87 7.88 -4.43
N SER A 2 -15.21 8.71 -3.45
CA SER A 2 -14.50 9.98 -3.26
C SER A 2 -13.08 9.73 -2.74
N VAL A 3 -12.19 10.73 -2.82
CA VAL A 3 -10.84 10.63 -2.25
C VAL A 3 -10.90 10.41 -0.74
N ALA A 4 -11.84 11.05 -0.04
CA ALA A 4 -12.04 10.87 1.40
C ALA A 4 -12.47 9.43 1.71
N ASP A 5 -13.44 8.88 0.97
CA ASP A 5 -13.89 7.50 1.15
C ASP A 5 -12.78 6.49 0.84
N PHE A 6 -11.97 6.74 -0.19
CA PHE A 6 -10.81 5.92 -0.52
C PHE A 6 -9.80 5.86 0.61
N ARG A 7 -9.41 7.03 1.15
CA ARG A 7 -8.48 7.13 2.27
C ARG A 7 -9.02 6.44 3.51
N ALA A 8 -10.30 6.68 3.84
CA ALA A 8 -10.96 6.06 4.99
C ALA A 8 -11.02 4.53 4.81
N TYR A 9 -11.41 4.03 3.64
CA TYR A 9 -11.45 2.59 3.38
C TYR A 9 -10.06 1.96 3.53
N TRP A 10 -9.03 2.57 2.94
CA TRP A 10 -7.67 2.06 3.04
C TRP A 10 -7.19 2.00 4.50
N LEU A 11 -7.39 3.08 5.26
CA LEU A 11 -6.92 3.17 6.65
C LEU A 11 -7.74 2.32 7.64
N GLU A 12 -9.06 2.28 7.48
CA GLU A 12 -9.95 1.71 8.51
C GLU A 12 -10.41 0.29 8.20
N ARG A 13 -10.35 -0.13 6.93
CA ARG A 13 -10.80 -1.47 6.49
C ARG A 13 -9.64 -2.31 5.99
N HIS A 14 -8.87 -1.77 5.05
CA HIS A 14 -7.81 -2.54 4.41
C HIS A 14 -6.60 -2.72 5.32
N ALA A 15 -6.10 -1.64 5.93
CA ALA A 15 -4.91 -1.67 6.77
C ALA A 15 -4.99 -2.67 7.94
N PRO A 16 -6.12 -2.79 8.69
CA PRO A 16 -6.24 -3.81 9.73
C PRO A 16 -6.09 -5.25 9.22
N ILE A 17 -6.48 -5.54 7.97
CA ILE A 17 -6.28 -6.87 7.39
C ILE A 17 -4.78 -7.15 7.25
N LEU A 18 -3.99 -6.20 6.73
CA LEU A 18 -2.53 -6.35 6.62
C LEU A 18 -1.85 -6.47 7.98
N GLN A 19 -2.31 -5.74 8.99
CA GLN A 19 -1.74 -5.82 10.34
C GLN A 19 -1.83 -7.22 10.95
N SER A 20 -2.73 -8.08 10.44
CA SER A 20 -2.82 -9.48 10.84
C SER A 20 -1.88 -10.43 10.08
N MET A 21 -1.11 -9.94 9.11
CA MET A 21 -0.15 -10.76 8.36
C MET A 21 1.01 -11.25 9.25
N PRO A 22 1.38 -12.54 9.17
CA PRO A 22 2.53 -13.06 9.90
C PRO A 22 3.83 -12.42 9.39
N GLY A 23 4.73 -12.02 10.30
CA GLY A 23 6.05 -11.50 9.94
C GLY A 23 6.10 -10.05 9.45
N LEU A 24 4.95 -9.34 9.35
CA LEU A 24 4.92 -7.93 8.99
C LEU A 24 5.58 -7.08 10.09
N ARG A 25 6.69 -6.41 9.76
CA ARG A 25 7.46 -5.59 10.71
C ARG A 25 7.05 -4.13 10.72
N ALA A 26 6.69 -3.60 9.56
CA ALA A 26 6.21 -2.24 9.42
C ALA A 26 5.24 -2.14 8.24
N TYR A 27 4.24 -1.28 8.39
CA TYR A 27 3.30 -0.92 7.34
C TYR A 27 3.08 0.58 7.37
N SER A 28 3.38 1.25 6.26
CA SER A 28 3.10 2.68 6.10
C SER A 28 2.22 2.89 4.88
N ILE A 29 1.36 3.90 4.96
CA ILE A 29 0.53 4.39 3.86
C ILE A 29 0.85 5.86 3.68
N THR A 30 1.18 6.24 2.45
CA THR A 30 1.43 7.62 2.06
C THR A 30 0.43 8.01 0.98
N PHE A 31 -0.33 9.07 1.21
CA PHE A 31 -1.19 9.66 0.21
C PHE A 31 -0.47 10.79 -0.49
N LEU A 32 -0.54 10.83 -1.82
CA LEU A 32 -0.01 11.97 -2.55
C LEU A 32 -1.00 13.13 -2.43
N ASP A 33 -0.47 14.32 -2.15
CA ASP A 33 -1.25 15.55 -2.16
C ASP A 33 -1.27 16.11 -3.58
N LEU A 34 -2.27 15.68 -4.35
CA LEU A 34 -2.41 16.03 -5.77
C LEU A 34 -2.82 17.50 -5.96
N GLU A 35 -3.46 18.09 -4.95
CA GLU A 35 -3.93 19.48 -4.97
C GLU A 35 -2.82 20.47 -4.56
N ALA A 36 -1.80 20.02 -3.84
CA ALA A 36 -0.65 20.87 -3.46
C ALA A 36 0.22 21.33 -4.65
N GLY A 37 -0.09 20.93 -5.89
CA GLY A 37 0.40 21.57 -7.12
C GLY A 37 1.91 21.49 -7.37
N ARG A 38 2.65 20.65 -6.64
CA ARG A 38 4.13 20.60 -6.71
C ARG A 38 4.71 19.29 -7.23
N LEU A 39 3.88 18.29 -7.51
CA LEU A 39 4.40 16.93 -7.76
C LEU A 39 4.56 16.60 -9.25
N PHE A 40 3.89 17.31 -10.16
CA PHE A 40 3.86 16.93 -11.57
C PHE A 40 3.99 18.14 -12.50
N PRO A 41 4.72 18.00 -13.63
CA PRO A 41 4.75 19.02 -14.68
C PRO A 41 3.33 19.40 -15.11
N GLU A 42 3.14 20.66 -15.53
CA GLU A 42 1.87 21.12 -16.09
C GLU A 42 1.36 20.16 -17.19
N GLY A 43 0.10 19.71 -17.05
CA GLY A 43 -0.51 18.75 -17.97
C GLY A 43 -0.26 17.27 -17.64
N SER A 44 0.45 16.95 -16.55
CA SER A 44 0.64 15.57 -16.08
C SER A 44 -0.31 15.25 -14.92
N SER A 45 -0.94 14.07 -14.95
CA SER A 45 -1.64 13.52 -13.79
C SER A 45 -0.67 12.74 -12.91
N ALA A 46 -0.96 12.67 -11.61
CA ALA A 46 -0.25 11.75 -10.74
C ALA A 46 -0.45 10.30 -11.22
N PRO A 47 0.59 9.46 -11.21
CA PRO A 47 0.45 8.08 -11.63
C PRO A 47 -0.34 7.23 -10.62
N VAL A 48 -0.44 7.67 -9.36
CA VAL A 48 -1.12 6.97 -8.26
C VAL A 48 -1.70 7.96 -7.24
N ASP A 49 -2.74 7.56 -6.51
CA ASP A 49 -3.32 8.34 -5.39
C ASP A 49 -2.50 8.23 -4.08
N GLY A 50 -1.68 7.19 -3.97
CA GLY A 50 -0.86 6.90 -2.81
C GLY A 50 -0.11 5.58 -2.98
N PHE A 51 0.74 5.26 -2.01
CA PHE A 51 1.48 4.01 -1.96
C PHE A 51 1.58 3.50 -0.53
N ALA A 52 1.74 2.19 -0.40
CA ALA A 52 2.08 1.57 0.87
C ALA A 52 3.45 0.90 0.80
N LYS A 53 4.15 0.90 1.93
CA LYS A 53 5.39 0.13 2.12
C LYS A 53 5.16 -0.90 3.20
N MET A 54 5.58 -2.13 2.92
CA MET A 54 5.54 -3.25 3.84
C MET A 54 6.97 -3.73 4.07
N ALA A 55 7.38 -3.85 5.32
CA ALA A 55 8.70 -4.34 5.68
C ALA A 55 8.60 -5.74 6.29
N PHE A 56 9.48 -6.62 5.85
CA PHE A 56 9.65 -7.99 6.34
C PHE A 56 11.10 -8.24 6.72
N ALA A 57 11.37 -9.32 7.44
CA ALA A 57 12.74 -9.69 7.79
C ALA A 57 13.61 -10.02 6.58
N ASN A 58 13.01 -10.73 5.62
CA ASN A 58 13.61 -11.28 4.43
C ASN A 58 12.50 -11.67 3.44
N GLU A 59 12.90 -12.12 2.26
CA GLU A 59 12.00 -12.53 1.18
C GLU A 59 11.12 -13.73 1.54
N ASP A 60 11.63 -14.69 2.32
CA ASP A 60 10.86 -15.89 2.69
C ASP A 60 9.70 -15.54 3.63
N GLU A 61 9.93 -14.70 4.65
CA GLU A 61 8.87 -14.20 5.51
C GLU A 61 7.83 -13.39 4.72
N MET A 62 8.27 -12.59 3.75
CA MET A 62 7.37 -11.86 2.84
C MET A 62 6.46 -12.81 2.04
N LYS A 63 7.03 -13.86 1.44
CA LYS A 63 6.27 -14.89 0.71
C LYS A 63 5.28 -15.61 1.62
N THR A 64 5.69 -15.99 2.83
CA THR A 64 4.79 -16.60 3.82
C THR A 64 3.64 -15.66 4.21
N ALA A 65 3.91 -14.36 4.41
CA ALA A 65 2.89 -13.35 4.69
C ALA A 65 1.84 -13.27 3.58
N TYR A 66 2.28 -13.18 2.31
CA TYR A 66 1.35 -13.09 1.18
C TYR A 66 0.53 -14.36 0.96
N ALA A 67 1.09 -15.54 1.27
CA ALA A 67 0.38 -16.82 1.19
C ALA A 67 -0.59 -17.09 2.35
N SER A 68 -0.51 -16.29 3.43
CA SER A 68 -1.38 -16.44 4.61
C SER A 68 -2.84 -16.08 4.32
N GLU A 69 -3.75 -16.47 5.22
CA GLU A 69 -5.17 -16.09 5.13
C GLU A 69 -5.36 -14.57 5.07
N ALA A 70 -4.62 -13.82 5.89
CA ALA A 70 -4.60 -12.37 5.90
C ALA A 70 -4.12 -11.79 4.56
N GLY A 71 -3.08 -12.38 3.97
CA GLY A 71 -2.56 -11.96 2.67
C GLY A 71 -3.53 -12.17 1.52
N LEU A 72 -4.19 -13.33 1.50
CA LEU A 72 -5.23 -13.61 0.52
C LEU A 72 -6.47 -12.74 0.75
N ALA A 73 -6.83 -12.44 2.00
CA ALA A 73 -7.92 -11.53 2.33
C ALA A 73 -7.64 -10.10 1.86
N ALA A 74 -6.43 -9.59 2.12
CA ALA A 74 -6.01 -8.28 1.64
C ALA A 74 -6.02 -8.20 0.11
N ALA A 75 -5.48 -9.22 -0.57
CA ALA A 75 -5.51 -9.29 -2.03
C ALA A 75 -6.93 -9.23 -2.61
N ARG A 76 -7.88 -9.93 -1.99
CA ARG A 76 -9.31 -9.87 -2.37
C ARG A 76 -9.96 -8.52 -2.07
N ASP A 77 -9.54 -7.85 -1.00
CA ASP A 77 -10.13 -6.58 -0.57
C ASP A 77 -9.70 -5.40 -1.47
N LEU A 78 -8.57 -5.49 -2.18
CA LEU A 78 -8.11 -4.44 -3.09
C LEU A 78 -9.17 -4.01 -4.11
N GLN A 79 -9.95 -4.95 -4.65
CA GLN A 79 -11.00 -4.65 -5.64
C GLN A 79 -12.14 -3.78 -5.10
N ASN A 80 -12.27 -3.68 -3.77
CA ASN A 80 -13.35 -2.92 -3.14
C ASN A 80 -13.06 -1.42 -3.13
N PHE A 81 -11.79 -1.01 -3.24
CA PHE A 81 -11.41 0.39 -3.09
C PHE A 81 -10.35 0.93 -4.04
N ALA A 82 -9.48 0.08 -4.58
CA ALA A 82 -8.46 0.51 -5.52
C ALA A 82 -8.90 0.20 -6.96
N GLN A 83 -8.84 1.19 -7.84
CA GLN A 83 -9.09 1.00 -9.28
C GLN A 83 -7.94 0.24 -9.96
N SER A 84 -6.70 0.50 -9.53
CA SER A 84 -5.50 -0.19 -9.98
C SER A 84 -4.51 -0.29 -8.83
N VAL A 85 -3.70 -1.36 -8.84
CA VAL A 85 -2.67 -1.60 -7.83
C VAL A 85 -1.43 -2.11 -8.54
N HIS A 86 -0.30 -1.47 -8.29
CA HIS A 86 1.01 -1.91 -8.76
C HIS A 86 1.83 -2.34 -7.56
N ARG A 87 2.31 -3.58 -7.59
CA ARG A 87 3.23 -4.10 -6.56
C ARG A 87 4.64 -4.14 -7.12
N VAL A 88 5.58 -3.62 -6.35
CA VAL A 88 7.01 -3.72 -6.62
C VAL A 88 7.69 -4.32 -5.41
N GLU A 89 8.72 -5.12 -5.65
CA GLU A 89 9.62 -5.61 -4.61
C GLU A 89 10.80 -4.65 -4.55
N ILE A 90 11.12 -4.20 -3.34
CA ILE A 90 12.15 -3.19 -3.11
C ILE A 90 13.27 -3.86 -2.31
N ASP A 91 14.45 -3.90 -2.92
CA ASP A 91 15.70 -4.13 -2.19
C ASP A 91 16.25 -2.77 -1.75
N GLU A 92 16.25 -2.52 -0.44
CA GLU A 92 16.59 -1.22 0.14
C GLU A 92 17.89 -1.29 0.92
N THR A 93 18.86 -0.44 0.54
CA THR A 93 20.06 -0.17 1.33
C THR A 93 19.90 1.16 2.06
N VAL A 94 19.85 1.13 3.39
CA VAL A 94 19.78 2.34 4.22
C VAL A 94 21.19 2.82 4.55
N LEU A 95 21.54 4.01 4.06
CA LEU A 95 22.77 4.71 4.40
C LEU A 95 22.42 5.73 5.49
N ILE A 96 23.06 5.59 6.65
CA ILE A 96 22.93 6.55 7.77
C ILE A 96 23.63 7.88 7.48
#